data_AF-A0A397DVF2-F1
#
_entry.id   AF-A0A397DVF2-F1
#
_cell.length_a   1.000
_cell.length_b   1.000
_cell.length_c   1.000
_cell.angle_alpha   90.00
_cell.angle_beta   90.00
_cell.angle_gamma   90.00
#
_symmetry.space_group_name_H-M   'P 1'
#
loop_
_entity.id
_entity.type
_entity.pdbx_description
1 polymer ?
#
loop_
_entity_poly.entity_id
_entity_poly.type
_entity_poly.pdbx_seq_one_letter_code
_entity_poly.pdbx_strand_id
1 'polypeptide(L)'
;MACVCHTMNTISLTLLEAVISSLTLKNAVAGWIKQCANGNEGKAKFEANSEERQCEAAAPFLNFALKSIAMAEKIVAAFHALGIPLENVDHVPAFTVEEQAAAVGHLPGVLTKNLVLKDKKEGIFLICAAAHQTVEVKSLAKKMQLVSNKVNLRFATEDVLHNVLQVKQGSVSPLAVLNDTENQVRLVLDAALLTADKINCHPLQNDKTVSITP
;
A
#
# COMPACT_ATOMS: atom_id res chain seq x y z
N MET A 1 -28.91 -15.79 -22.41
CA MET A 1 -28.26 -15.33 -21.16
C MET A 1 -26.90 -14.76 -21.55
N ALA A 2 -26.88 -13.47 -21.89
CA ALA A 2 -25.69 -12.77 -22.38
C ALA A 2 -24.83 -12.35 -21.16
N CYS A 3 -23.64 -12.93 -21.04
CA CYS A 3 -22.68 -12.57 -20.00
C CYS A 3 -21.76 -11.47 -20.53
N VAL A 4 -21.64 -10.42 -19.72
CA VAL A 4 -21.01 -9.14 -19.98
C VAL A 4 -19.52 -9.31 -20.32
N CYS A 5 -19.22 -9.32 -21.62
CA CYS A 5 -17.89 -9.20 -22.16
C CYS A 5 -17.92 -7.98 -23.08
N HIS A 6 -17.64 -6.75 -22.58
CA HIS A 6 -17.23 -5.61 -23.44
C HIS A 6 -16.78 -4.28 -22.77
N THR A 7 -16.41 -4.19 -21.49
CA THR A 7 -15.88 -2.92 -20.93
C THR A 7 -14.75 -3.08 -19.92
N MET A 8 -13.68 -3.81 -20.27
CA MET A 8 -12.40 -3.75 -19.55
C MET A 8 -11.17 -3.90 -20.47
N ASN A 9 -11.27 -3.55 -21.76
CA ASN A 9 -10.23 -3.92 -22.74
C ASN A 9 -9.35 -2.76 -23.22
N THR A 10 -8.92 -1.84 -22.34
CA THR A 10 -7.88 -0.86 -22.75
C THR A 10 -6.99 -0.36 -21.63
N ILE A 11 -7.45 -0.37 -20.37
CA ILE A 11 -6.63 0.10 -19.23
C ILE A 11 -5.74 -1.01 -18.65
N SER A 12 -6.04 -2.29 -18.92
CA SER A 12 -5.27 -3.42 -18.37
C SER A 12 -4.00 -3.75 -19.14
N LEU A 13 -3.88 -3.43 -20.44
CA LEU A 13 -2.76 -3.88 -21.26
C LEU A 13 -1.49 -3.05 -21.05
N THR A 14 -1.62 -1.73 -20.89
CA THR A 14 -0.49 -0.83 -20.61
C THR A 14 0.11 -1.07 -19.22
N LEU A 15 -0.73 -1.34 -18.21
CA LEU A 15 -0.29 -1.70 -16.86
C LEU A 15 0.40 -3.07 -16.83
N LEU A 16 -0.09 -4.04 -17.61
CA LEU A 16 0.51 -5.36 -17.72
C LEU A 16 1.85 -5.30 -18.47
N GLU A 17 1.95 -4.51 -19.54
CA GLU A 17 3.18 -4.34 -20.31
C GLU A 17 4.29 -3.65 -19.51
N ALA A 18 3.96 -2.69 -18.63
CA ALA A 18 4.92 -2.04 -17.74
C ALA A 18 5.45 -2.98 -16.64
N VAL A 19 4.62 -3.89 -16.14
CA VAL A 19 4.97 -4.85 -15.08
C VAL A 19 5.78 -6.05 -15.63
N ILE A 20 5.61 -6.40 -16.91
CA ILE A 20 6.28 -7.55 -17.56
C ILE A 20 7.61 -7.15 -18.24
N SER A 21 8.44 -6.32 -17.58
CA SER A 21 9.80 -5.99 -18.04
C SER A 21 10.87 -7.02 -17.64
N SER A 22 10.46 -8.26 -17.33
CA SER A 22 11.38 -9.39 -17.13
C SER A 22 11.20 -10.39 -18.27
N LEU A 23 12.28 -10.70 -19.00
CA LEU A 23 12.28 -11.61 -20.17
C LEU A 23 11.72 -13.01 -19.84
N THR A 24 11.74 -13.44 -18.59
CA THR A 24 11.19 -14.73 -18.16
C THR A 24 9.67 -14.74 -18.05
N LEU A 25 9.01 -13.62 -17.73
CA LEU A 25 7.55 -13.56 -17.58
C LEU A 25 6.82 -13.52 -18.94
N LYS A 26 7.42 -12.89 -19.96
CA LYS A 26 6.85 -12.81 -21.32
C LYS A 26 6.63 -14.20 -21.93
N ASN A 27 7.59 -15.10 -21.77
CA ASN A 27 7.52 -16.43 -22.39
C ASN A 27 6.51 -17.35 -21.68
N ALA A 28 6.42 -17.26 -20.35
CA ALA A 28 5.46 -18.04 -19.57
C ALA A 28 4.01 -17.62 -19.85
N VAL A 29 3.73 -16.30 -19.85
CA VAL A 29 2.39 -15.77 -20.10
C VAL A 29 1.97 -15.96 -21.56
N ALA A 30 2.89 -15.77 -22.53
CA ALA A 30 2.59 -16.03 -23.94
C ALA A 30 2.34 -17.53 -24.23
N GLY A 31 3.02 -18.43 -23.51
CA GLY A 31 2.77 -19.87 -23.58
C GLY A 31 1.38 -20.25 -23.07
N TRP A 32 0.96 -19.67 -21.94
CA TRP A 32 -0.35 -19.88 -21.35
C TRP A 32 -1.49 -19.37 -22.23
N ILE A 33 -1.37 -18.15 -22.78
CA ILE A 33 -2.36 -17.55 -23.68
C ILE A 33 -2.55 -18.41 -24.96
N LYS A 34 -1.47 -18.95 -25.54
CA LYS A 34 -1.56 -19.84 -26.71
C LYS A 34 -2.26 -21.17 -26.42
N GLN A 35 -2.18 -21.69 -25.19
CA GLN A 35 -2.82 -22.95 -24.82
C GLN A 35 -4.31 -22.78 -24.50
N CYS A 36 -4.70 -21.68 -23.86
CA CYS A 36 -6.10 -21.33 -23.65
C CYS A 36 -6.85 -21.10 -24.97
N ALA A 37 -6.19 -20.51 -25.98
CA ALA A 37 -6.76 -20.33 -27.31
C ALA A 37 -7.05 -21.63 -28.06
N ASN A 38 -6.44 -22.76 -27.66
CA ASN A 38 -6.57 -24.06 -28.33
C ASN A 38 -7.52 -25.04 -27.59
N GLY A 39 -8.28 -24.58 -26.59
CA GLY A 39 -9.43 -25.31 -26.05
C GLY A 39 -9.14 -26.61 -25.29
N ASN A 40 -7.93 -26.79 -24.74
CA ASN A 40 -7.55 -28.03 -24.06
C ASN A 40 -7.46 -27.83 -22.53
N GLU A 41 -8.58 -27.52 -21.89
CA GLU A 41 -8.67 -27.21 -20.44
C GLU A 41 -8.54 -28.46 -19.53
N GLY A 42 -8.46 -29.68 -20.08
CA GLY A 42 -8.77 -30.89 -19.30
C GLY A 42 -7.67 -31.93 -19.06
N LYS A 43 -6.45 -31.82 -19.60
CA LYS A 43 -5.47 -32.94 -19.53
C LYS A 43 -4.00 -32.53 -19.42
N ALA A 44 -3.67 -31.65 -18.48
CA ALA A 44 -2.28 -31.52 -18.02
C ALA A 44 -2.20 -31.90 -16.54
N LYS A 45 -1.76 -33.12 -16.25
CA LYS A 45 -1.14 -33.41 -14.95
C LYS A 45 0.22 -32.74 -14.99
N PHE A 46 0.30 -31.53 -14.45
CA PHE A 46 1.57 -30.87 -14.20
C PHE A 46 2.17 -31.46 -12.91
N GLU A 47 3.28 -32.19 -13.04
CA GLU A 47 4.23 -32.23 -11.95
C GLU A 47 4.84 -30.84 -11.89
N ALA A 48 4.43 -30.03 -10.91
CA ALA A 48 4.86 -28.63 -10.82
C ALA A 48 6.39 -28.56 -10.79
N ASN A 49 6.98 -28.09 -11.89
CA ASN A 49 8.40 -27.83 -12.03
C ASN A 49 8.81 -26.78 -10.98
N SER A 50 10.08 -26.73 -10.59
CA SER A 50 10.57 -25.76 -9.58
C SER A 50 10.22 -24.30 -9.90
N GLU A 51 10.13 -23.96 -11.20
CA GLU A 51 9.77 -22.63 -11.69
C GLU A 51 8.26 -22.34 -11.58
N GLU A 52 7.38 -23.34 -11.75
CA GLU A 52 5.94 -23.18 -11.57
C GLU A 52 5.58 -22.97 -10.10
N ARG A 53 6.26 -23.69 -9.18
CA ARG A 53 6.11 -23.44 -7.74
C ARG A 53 6.58 -22.04 -7.33
N GLN A 54 7.62 -21.52 -8.00
CA GLN A 54 8.08 -20.14 -7.78
C GLN A 54 7.08 -19.11 -8.31
N CYS A 55 6.44 -19.38 -9.46
CA CYS A 55 5.38 -18.53 -10.02
C CYS A 55 4.13 -18.53 -9.14
N GLU A 56 3.70 -19.69 -8.64
CA GLU A 56 2.54 -19.85 -7.75
C GLU A 56 2.79 -19.19 -6.38
N ALA A 57 4.02 -19.25 -5.85
CA ALA A 57 4.43 -18.52 -4.66
C ALA A 57 4.54 -16.99 -4.88
N ALA A 58 4.82 -16.54 -6.10
CA ALA A 58 4.93 -15.12 -6.46
C ALA A 58 3.57 -14.48 -6.82
N ALA A 59 2.57 -15.27 -7.19
CA ALA A 59 1.24 -14.77 -7.60
C ALA A 59 0.55 -13.91 -6.53
N PRO A 60 0.57 -14.25 -5.22
CA PRO A 60 0.04 -13.37 -4.17
C PRO A 60 0.80 -12.04 -4.08
N PHE A 61 2.12 -12.05 -4.32
CA PHE A 61 2.93 -10.85 -4.29
C PHE A 61 2.62 -9.92 -5.47
N LEU A 62 2.47 -10.50 -6.67
CA LEU A 62 2.12 -9.76 -7.89
C LEU A 62 0.72 -9.15 -7.80
N ASN A 63 -0.27 -9.92 -7.35
CA ASN A 63 -1.63 -9.43 -7.13
C ASN A 63 -1.68 -8.30 -6.11
N PHE A 64 -0.90 -8.41 -5.03
CA PHE A 64 -0.80 -7.33 -4.05
C PHE A 64 -0.18 -6.06 -4.66
N ALA A 65 0.91 -6.20 -5.41
CA ALA A 65 1.59 -5.06 -6.05
C ALA A 65 0.66 -4.34 -7.05
N LEU A 66 -0.06 -5.11 -7.89
CA LEU A 66 -1.05 -4.56 -8.83
C LEU A 66 -2.19 -3.83 -8.10
N LYS A 67 -2.65 -4.37 -6.98
CA LYS A 67 -3.70 -3.73 -6.16
C LYS A 67 -3.21 -2.44 -5.51
N SER A 68 -1.97 -2.41 -5.03
CA SER A 68 -1.32 -1.21 -4.48
C SER A 68 -1.15 -0.12 -5.54
N ILE A 69 -0.72 -0.46 -6.75
CA ILE A 69 -0.64 0.47 -7.89
C ILE A 69 -2.01 1.09 -8.18
N ALA A 70 -3.03 0.24 -8.39
CA ALA A 70 -4.38 0.71 -8.68
C ALA A 70 -4.96 1.57 -7.55
N MET A 71 -4.52 1.36 -6.30
CA MET A 71 -4.97 2.16 -5.18
C MET A 71 -4.28 3.53 -5.10
N ALA A 72 -2.98 3.60 -5.38
CA ALA A 72 -2.26 4.88 -5.45
C ALA A 72 -2.91 5.84 -6.46
N GLU A 73 -3.26 5.32 -7.64
CA GLU A 73 -3.97 6.07 -8.67
C GLU A 73 -5.36 6.53 -8.18
N LYS A 74 -6.10 5.66 -7.48
CA LYS A 74 -7.40 6.02 -6.88
C LYS A 74 -7.28 7.12 -5.84
N ILE A 75 -6.22 7.11 -5.04
CA ILE A 75 -5.98 8.15 -4.03
C ILE A 75 -5.77 9.49 -4.71
N VAL A 76 -4.87 9.55 -5.69
CA VAL A 76 -4.61 10.79 -6.45
C VAL A 76 -5.90 11.28 -7.13
N ALA A 77 -6.66 10.37 -7.74
CA ALA A 77 -7.95 10.71 -8.36
C ALA A 77 -8.98 11.23 -7.35
N ALA A 78 -9.05 10.65 -6.15
CA ALA A 78 -9.95 11.09 -5.09
C ALA A 78 -9.60 12.51 -4.61
N PHE A 79 -8.31 12.81 -4.41
CA PHE A 79 -7.85 14.15 -4.05
C PHE A 79 -8.21 15.18 -5.12
N HIS A 80 -7.97 14.85 -6.40
CA HIS A 80 -8.39 15.67 -7.53
C HIS A 80 -9.91 15.91 -7.55
N ALA A 81 -10.72 14.87 -7.34
CA ALA A 81 -12.17 14.98 -7.31
C ALA A 81 -12.68 15.84 -6.15
N LEU A 82 -11.97 15.85 -5.03
CA LEU A 82 -12.26 16.69 -3.87
C LEU A 82 -11.71 18.12 -4.01
N GLY A 83 -10.97 18.43 -5.07
CA GLY A 83 -10.31 19.72 -5.27
C GLY A 83 -9.17 19.98 -4.27
N ILE A 84 -8.59 18.93 -3.70
CA ILE A 84 -7.48 19.02 -2.76
C ILE A 84 -6.16 18.96 -3.55
N PRO A 85 -5.34 20.03 -3.54
CA PRO A 85 -4.05 20.02 -4.23
C PRO A 85 -3.13 18.94 -3.67
N LEU A 86 -2.45 18.23 -4.57
CA LEU A 86 -1.48 17.20 -4.23
C LEU A 86 -0.32 17.28 -5.22
N GLU A 87 0.90 17.33 -4.72
CA GLU A 87 2.12 17.24 -5.53
C GLU A 87 2.66 15.82 -5.46
N ASN A 88 2.98 15.21 -6.60
CA ASN A 88 3.50 13.86 -6.66
C ASN A 88 4.96 13.87 -7.13
N VAL A 89 5.80 13.09 -6.47
CA VAL A 89 7.23 12.97 -6.72
C VAL A 89 7.58 11.49 -6.86
N ASP A 90 7.95 11.09 -8.07
CA ASP A 90 8.48 9.76 -8.35
C ASP A 90 9.94 9.67 -7.88
N HIS A 91 10.30 8.57 -7.22
CA HIS A 91 11.66 8.30 -6.80
C HIS A 91 11.96 6.79 -6.76
N VAL A 92 13.23 6.43 -6.76
CA VAL A 92 13.61 5.02 -6.53
C VAL A 92 13.18 4.62 -5.11
N PRO A 93 12.64 3.41 -4.91
CA PRO A 93 12.37 2.87 -3.58
C PRO A 93 13.58 3.00 -2.65
N ALA A 94 13.35 3.60 -1.48
CA ALA A 94 14.35 3.74 -0.44
C ALA A 94 14.07 2.75 0.71
N PHE A 95 15.09 2.01 1.11
CA PHE A 95 15.04 1.03 2.21
C PHE A 95 15.92 1.44 3.39
N THR A 96 16.86 2.36 3.17
CA THR A 96 17.69 2.98 4.22
C THR A 96 17.30 4.43 4.47
N VAL A 97 17.72 4.97 5.61
CA VAL A 97 17.47 6.38 5.96
C VAL A 97 18.22 7.30 5.00
N GLU A 98 19.43 6.92 4.61
CA GLU A 98 20.28 7.64 3.68
C GLU A 98 19.66 7.68 2.27
N GLU A 99 19.12 6.55 1.79
CA GLU A 99 18.39 6.48 0.52
C GLU A 99 17.13 7.35 0.56
N GLN A 100 16.38 7.35 1.67
CA GLN A 100 15.19 8.17 1.80
C GLN A 100 15.55 9.66 1.80
N ALA A 101 16.60 10.04 2.52
CA ALA A 101 17.09 11.42 2.53
C ALA A 101 17.55 11.86 1.13
N ALA A 102 18.22 10.99 0.38
CA ALA A 102 18.62 11.28 -0.99
C ALA A 102 17.41 11.42 -1.93
N ALA A 103 16.42 10.53 -1.80
CA ALA A 103 15.22 10.51 -2.64
C ALA A 103 14.30 11.71 -2.40
N VAL A 104 14.02 12.06 -1.14
CA VAL A 104 12.95 13.00 -0.78
C VAL A 104 13.35 14.08 0.23
N GLY A 105 14.61 14.10 0.68
CA GLY A 105 15.08 15.09 1.67
C GLY A 105 15.11 16.54 1.17
N HIS A 106 15.02 16.75 -0.15
CA HIS A 106 14.93 18.08 -0.75
C HIS A 106 13.48 18.61 -0.80
N LEU A 107 12.47 17.77 -0.52
CA LEU A 107 11.07 18.19 -0.56
C LEU A 107 10.76 19.09 0.63
N PRO A 108 10.03 20.21 0.41
CA PRO A 108 9.58 21.05 1.50
C PRO A 108 8.56 20.31 2.38
N GLY A 109 8.46 20.70 3.66
CA GLY A 109 7.51 20.12 4.61
C GLY A 109 8.07 18.95 5.41
N VAL A 110 7.18 18.18 6.02
CA VAL A 110 7.51 17.18 7.02
C VAL A 110 7.27 15.77 6.49
N LEU A 111 8.33 14.95 6.44
CA LEU A 111 8.20 13.51 6.19
C LEU A 111 7.45 12.84 7.34
N THR A 112 6.50 11.98 6.99
CA THR A 112 5.71 11.22 7.96
C THR A 112 6.30 9.84 8.21
N LYS A 113 6.12 9.34 9.43
CA LYS A 113 6.21 7.92 9.73
C LYS A 113 4.92 7.43 10.37
N ASN A 114 4.66 6.15 10.18
CA ASN A 114 3.36 5.58 10.49
C ASN A 114 3.53 4.29 11.30
N LEU A 115 2.78 4.18 12.39
CA LEU A 115 2.77 3.01 13.26
C LEU A 115 1.34 2.48 13.33
N VAL A 116 1.15 1.20 13.03
CA VAL A 116 -0.15 0.55 13.25
C VAL A 116 -0.09 -0.18 14.58
N LEU A 117 -0.88 0.30 15.53
CA LEU A 117 -0.99 -0.28 16.86
C LEU A 117 -2.35 -0.93 17.04
N LYS A 118 -2.40 -1.96 17.87
CA LYS A 118 -3.62 -2.69 18.20
C LYS A 118 -3.68 -2.92 19.70
N ASP A 119 -4.87 -2.74 20.24
CA ASP A 119 -5.25 -3.18 21.58
C ASP A 119 -6.45 -4.12 21.47
N LYS A 120 -6.58 -5.06 22.41
CA LYS A 120 -7.66 -6.05 22.40
C LYS A 120 -9.05 -5.43 22.62
N LYS A 121 -9.13 -4.36 23.41
CA LYS A 121 -10.38 -3.69 23.79
C LYS A 121 -10.60 -2.40 23.01
N GLU A 122 -9.53 -1.66 22.77
CA GLU A 122 -9.60 -0.32 22.17
C GLU A 122 -9.51 -0.33 20.63
N GLY A 123 -9.22 -1.48 20.02
CA GLY A 123 -9.21 -1.65 18.57
C GLY A 123 -7.88 -1.34 17.90
N ILE A 124 -7.94 -0.93 16.63
CA ILE A 124 -6.78 -0.68 15.77
C ILE A 124 -6.57 0.83 15.60
N PHE A 125 -5.32 1.23 15.58
CA PHE A 125 -4.89 2.61 15.45
C PHE A 125 -3.84 2.76 14.37
N LEU A 126 -3.98 3.79 13.55
CA LEU A 126 -2.94 4.26 12.64
C LEU A 126 -2.40 5.57 13.19
N ILE A 127 -1.19 5.53 13.74
CA ILE A 127 -0.52 6.68 14.34
C ILE A 127 0.42 7.29 13.31
N CYS A 128 0.20 8.56 12.97
CA CYS A 128 1.03 9.31 12.02
C CYS A 128 1.75 10.43 12.78
N ALA A 129 3.07 10.46 12.68
CA ALA A 129 3.92 11.46 13.32
C ALA A 129 5.05 11.91 12.37
N ALA A 130 5.76 12.97 12.73
CA ALA A 130 6.94 13.38 11.98
C ALA A 130 8.02 12.28 12.03
N ALA A 131 8.74 12.07 10.92
CA ALA A 131 9.69 10.98 10.78
C ALA A 131 10.78 10.98 11.89
N HIS A 132 11.26 12.16 12.27
CA HIS A 132 12.28 12.36 13.31
C HIS A 132 11.76 12.22 14.75
N GLN A 133 10.43 12.25 14.97
CA GLN A 133 9.87 12.36 16.31
C GLN A 133 9.75 11.00 17.00
N THR A 134 10.23 10.85 18.23
CA THR A 134 10.08 9.58 18.96
C THR A 134 8.64 9.42 19.47
N VAL A 135 7.99 8.31 19.09
CA VAL A 135 6.66 7.95 19.59
C VAL A 135 6.81 6.93 20.72
N GLU A 136 6.53 7.34 21.95
CA GLU A 136 6.59 6.46 23.12
C GLU A 136 5.20 5.86 23.38
N VAL A 137 5.06 4.56 23.14
CA VAL A 137 3.77 3.85 23.12
C VAL A 137 3.04 3.89 24.48
N LYS A 138 3.74 3.86 25.61
CA LYS A 138 3.09 3.88 26.94
C LYS A 138 2.44 5.23 27.23
N SER A 139 3.09 6.33 26.84
CA SER A 139 2.58 7.69 27.00
C SER A 139 1.46 7.99 25.99
N LEU A 140 1.55 7.41 24.79
CA LEU A 140 0.55 7.57 23.73
C LEU A 140 -0.84 7.09 24.18
N ALA A 141 -0.91 5.93 24.85
CA ALA A 141 -2.15 5.41 25.42
C ALA A 141 -2.85 6.42 26.36
N LYS A 142 -2.07 7.13 27.19
CA LYS A 142 -2.58 8.16 28.09
C LYS A 142 -3.06 9.40 27.33
N LYS A 143 -2.29 9.85 26.34
CA LYS A 143 -2.62 11.03 25.52
C LYS A 143 -3.91 10.82 24.71
N MET A 144 -4.14 9.60 24.24
CA MET A 144 -5.34 9.22 23.51
C MET A 144 -6.56 9.00 24.41
N GLN A 145 -6.44 9.21 25.73
CA GLN A 145 -7.52 9.10 26.72
C GLN A 145 -8.30 7.78 26.61
N LEU A 146 -7.58 6.68 26.37
CA LEU A 146 -8.19 5.37 26.19
C LEU A 146 -8.84 4.89 27.49
N VAL A 147 -10.02 4.26 27.37
CA VAL A 147 -10.97 4.04 28.47
C VAL A 147 -10.49 2.94 29.43
N SER A 148 -9.70 2.00 28.93
CA SER A 148 -9.23 0.87 29.73
C SER A 148 -8.07 1.23 30.66
N ASN A 149 -8.23 0.98 31.96
CA ASN A 149 -7.13 1.04 32.96
C ASN A 149 -5.96 0.08 32.67
N LYS A 150 -6.09 -0.78 31.64
CA LYS A 150 -5.07 -1.72 31.16
C LYS A 150 -4.97 -1.66 29.64
N VAL A 151 -4.68 -0.50 29.07
CA VAL A 151 -4.33 -0.39 27.65
C VAL A 151 -2.99 -1.09 27.41
N ASN A 152 -2.97 -1.99 26.43
CA ASN A 152 -1.79 -2.72 26.00
C ASN A 152 -1.67 -2.59 24.47
N LEU A 153 -1.24 -1.41 24.04
CA LEU A 153 -0.92 -1.14 22.64
C LEU A 153 0.28 -1.99 22.21
N ARG A 154 0.09 -2.76 21.14
CA ARG A 154 1.11 -3.58 20.50
C ARG A 154 1.16 -3.26 19.02
N PHE A 155 2.29 -3.51 18.37
CA PHE A 155 2.34 -3.45 16.91
C PHE A 155 1.34 -4.43 16.29
N ALA A 156 0.62 -3.97 15.28
CA ALA A 156 -0.27 -4.81 14.49
C ALA A 156 0.53 -5.87 13.74
N THR A 157 -0.07 -7.05 13.55
CA THR A 157 0.52 -8.12 12.77
C THR A 157 0.37 -7.84 11.26
N GLU A 158 1.16 -8.52 10.43
CA GLU A 158 1.05 -8.42 8.97
C GLU A 158 -0.38 -8.72 8.48
N ASP A 159 -1.06 -9.71 9.08
CA ASP A 159 -2.45 -10.02 8.75
C ASP A 159 -3.40 -8.84 8.97
N VAL A 160 -3.17 -8.03 10.01
CA VAL A 160 -3.99 -6.84 10.26
C VAL A 160 -3.70 -5.77 9.20
N LEU A 161 -2.42 -5.57 8.85
CA LEU A 161 -2.03 -4.63 7.80
C LEU A 161 -2.65 -5.03 6.45
N HIS A 162 -2.58 -6.31 6.10
CA HIS A 162 -3.10 -6.82 4.84
C HIS A 162 -4.63 -6.81 4.78
N ASN A 163 -5.29 -7.30 5.83
CA ASN A 163 -6.75 -7.49 5.78
C ASN A 163 -7.53 -6.20 6.04
N VAL A 164 -7.01 -5.29 6.86
CA VAL A 164 -7.72 -4.05 7.21
C VAL A 164 -7.26 -2.87 6.37
N LEU A 165 -5.95 -2.68 6.25
CA LEU A 165 -5.36 -1.52 5.57
C LEU A 165 -4.87 -1.82 4.16
N GLN A 166 -4.85 -3.09 3.73
CA GLN A 166 -4.37 -3.54 2.43
C GLN A 166 -2.94 -3.04 2.10
N VAL A 167 -2.10 -2.93 3.14
CA VAL A 167 -0.69 -2.54 3.03
C VAL A 167 0.21 -3.64 3.58
N LYS A 168 1.50 -3.60 3.22
CA LYS A 168 2.54 -4.43 3.82
C LYS A 168 3.30 -3.66 4.89
N GLN A 169 4.00 -4.36 5.78
CA GLN A 169 4.99 -3.72 6.66
C GLN A 169 5.99 -2.91 5.84
N GLY A 170 6.29 -1.70 6.32
CA GLY A 170 7.17 -0.73 5.62
C GLY A 170 6.49 0.09 4.53
N SER A 171 5.26 -0.24 4.13
CA SER A 171 4.46 0.54 3.16
C SER A 171 3.29 1.27 3.81
N VAL A 172 3.32 1.44 5.13
CA VAL A 172 2.25 2.10 5.89
C VAL A 172 2.31 3.62 5.68
N SER A 173 1.16 4.20 5.36
CA SER A 173 0.96 5.62 5.09
C SER A 173 -0.29 6.14 5.80
N PRO A 174 -0.42 7.45 6.11
CA PRO A 174 -1.68 8.01 6.60
C PRO A 174 -2.86 7.72 5.65
N LEU A 175 -2.57 7.67 4.34
CA LEU A 175 -3.55 7.43 3.29
C LEU A 175 -4.08 5.99 3.27
N ALA A 176 -3.47 5.07 4.02
CA ALA A 176 -3.91 3.68 4.10
C ALA A 176 -5.30 3.55 4.73
N VAL A 177 -5.74 4.56 5.50
CA VAL A 177 -7.10 4.61 6.05
C VAL A 177 -8.18 4.59 4.96
N LEU A 178 -7.87 5.02 3.74
CA LEU A 178 -8.81 4.95 2.60
C LEU A 178 -9.15 3.51 2.20
N ASN A 179 -8.35 2.52 2.62
CA ASN A 179 -8.63 1.11 2.39
C ASN A 179 -9.52 0.49 3.47
N ASP A 180 -9.70 1.16 4.62
CA ASP A 180 -10.50 0.67 5.74
C ASP A 180 -12.00 0.95 5.52
N THR A 181 -12.62 0.17 4.66
CA THR A 181 -14.04 0.32 4.31
C THR A 181 -15.00 -0.01 5.45
N GLU A 182 -14.50 -0.66 6.50
CA GLU A 182 -15.28 -1.09 7.67
C GLU A 182 -15.11 -0.16 8.88
N ASN A 183 -14.32 0.93 8.74
CA ASN A 183 -14.02 1.89 9.81
C ASN A 183 -13.48 1.24 11.09
N GLN A 184 -12.60 0.24 10.94
CA GLN A 184 -11.98 -0.46 12.06
C GLN A 184 -10.80 0.31 12.68
N VAL A 185 -10.22 1.26 11.94
CA VAL A 185 -8.97 1.93 12.27
C VAL A 185 -9.24 3.37 12.72
N ARG A 186 -8.74 3.69 13.91
CA ARG A 186 -8.70 5.07 14.39
C ARG A 186 -7.42 5.75 13.94
N LEU A 187 -7.54 6.73 13.05
CA LEU A 187 -6.44 7.59 12.65
C LEU A 187 -6.08 8.56 13.79
N VAL A 188 -4.80 8.62 14.14
CA VAL A 188 -4.25 9.51 15.16
C VAL A 188 -3.11 10.30 14.52
N LEU A 189 -3.30 11.61 14.39
CA LEU A 189 -2.30 12.51 13.84
C LEU A 189 -1.59 13.24 14.97
N ASP A 190 -0.26 13.31 14.92
CA ASP A 190 0.49 14.23 15.76
C ASP A 190 0.12 15.68 15.39
N ALA A 191 -0.16 16.50 16.40
CA ALA A 191 -0.49 17.91 16.22
C ALA A 191 0.59 18.66 15.43
N ALA A 192 1.87 18.26 15.54
CA ALA A 192 2.96 18.86 14.79
C ALA A 192 2.80 18.70 13.26
N LEU A 193 2.14 17.62 12.81
CA LEU A 193 1.82 17.43 11.39
C LEU A 193 0.75 18.41 10.91
N LEU A 194 -0.21 18.77 11.77
CA LEU A 194 -1.29 19.71 11.44
C LEU A 194 -0.82 21.16 11.37
N THR A 195 0.33 21.47 11.98
CA THR A 195 0.95 22.80 11.93
C THR A 195 2.00 22.94 10.84
N ALA A 196 2.25 21.89 10.05
CA ALA A 196 3.23 21.91 8.98
C ALA A 196 2.64 22.53 7.71
N ASP A 197 3.46 23.26 6.94
CA ASP A 197 3.03 23.81 5.65
C ASP A 197 2.67 22.70 4.65
N LYS A 198 3.42 21.59 4.70
CA LYS A 198 3.23 20.39 3.90
C LYS A 198 3.59 19.15 4.72
N ILE A 199 2.87 18.06 4.47
CA ILE A 199 3.23 16.71 4.91
C ILE A 199 3.57 15.86 3.69
N ASN A 200 4.62 15.05 3.83
CA ASN A 200 5.11 14.15 2.79
C ASN A 200 4.86 12.70 3.22
N CYS A 201 4.13 11.95 2.40
CA CYS A 201 3.81 10.55 2.66
C CYS A 201 3.73 9.72 1.37
N HIS A 202 3.81 8.40 1.50
CA HIS A 202 3.69 7.49 0.37
C HIS A 202 2.21 7.32 -0.03
N PRO A 203 1.81 7.39 -1.31
CA PRO A 203 0.44 7.10 -1.73
C PRO A 203 0.20 5.58 -1.83
N LEU A 204 0.58 4.82 -0.79
CA LEU A 204 0.58 3.35 -0.73
C LEU A 204 1.54 2.65 -1.69
N GLN A 205 2.48 3.41 -2.26
CA GLN A 205 3.61 2.91 -3.02
C GLN A 205 4.90 3.56 -2.53
N ASN A 206 5.97 2.77 -2.46
CA ASN A 206 7.25 3.21 -1.91
C ASN A 206 8.19 3.84 -2.94
N ASP A 207 7.81 3.85 -4.22
CA ASP A 207 8.48 4.57 -5.33
C ASP A 207 7.87 5.96 -5.61
N LYS A 208 6.93 6.39 -4.77
CA LYS A 208 6.26 7.69 -4.88
C LYS A 208 6.15 8.36 -3.52
N THR A 209 6.24 9.68 -3.53
CA THR A 209 5.89 10.52 -2.38
C THR A 209 4.94 11.60 -2.82
N VAL A 210 3.88 11.80 -2.03
CA VAL A 210 2.93 12.88 -2.22
C VAL A 210 3.08 13.93 -1.13
N SER A 211 3.03 15.20 -1.54
CA SER A 211 3.02 16.35 -0.64
C SER A 211 1.61 16.91 -0.55
N ILE A 212 1.09 17.03 0.67
CA ILE A 212 -0.28 17.45 0.97
C ILE A 212 -0.24 18.59 1.99
N THR A 213 -1.12 19.57 1.86
CA THR A 213 -1.34 20.61 2.88
C THR A 213 -2.35 20.11 3.92
N PRO A 214 -2.00 20.08 5.22
CA PRO A 214 -2.86 19.59 6.32
C PRO A 214 -4.18 20.35 6.52
#